data_AF-A0A811U4W5-F1
#
_entry.id   AF-A0A811U4W5-F1
#
_cell.length_a   1.000
_cell.length_b   1.000
_cell.length_c   1.000
_cell.angle_alpha   90.00
_cell.angle_beta   90.00
_cell.angle_gamma   90.00
#
_symmetry.space_group_name_H-M   'P 1'
#
loop_
_entity.id
_entity.type
_entity.pdbx_description
1 polymer ?
#
loop_
_entity_poly.entity_id
_entity_poly.type
_entity_poly.pdbx_seq_one_letter_code
_entity_poly.pdbx_strand_id
1 'polypeptide(L)'
;MNSQLRYNHSGTPYLLYTDGALCDGQTKWSTKIEFVCANNATKDNGTADNSNGSNGDGSHVLGPKIIENKNCQLLIHFQTPLACQEQIECKVKVFVEHTDDGMAEEEVVDLTPLISATDNYEAEINNASITEQQVPKSTKFFLNICRPLVPKFGLGCPGGSAACMAKVDSTSPTPEEEKWHKLL
;
A
#
# COMPACT_ATOMS: atom_id res chain seq x y z
N MET A 1 24.53 15.89 1.87
CA MET A 1 23.36 15.66 0.99
C MET A 1 23.51 14.26 0.41
N ASN A 2 22.51 13.38 0.54
CA ASN A 2 22.57 12.02 -0.01
C ASN A 2 21.75 11.93 -1.30
N SER A 3 22.36 11.42 -2.37
CA SER A 3 21.76 11.17 -3.69
C SER A 3 21.94 9.71 -4.15
N GLN A 4 22.37 8.82 -3.25
CA GLN A 4 22.61 7.40 -3.52
C GLN A 4 21.30 6.62 -3.40
N LEU A 5 20.60 6.46 -4.52
CA LEU A 5 19.41 5.61 -4.60
C LEU A 5 19.82 4.14 -4.43
N ARG A 6 19.11 3.43 -3.55
CA ARG A 6 19.32 2.00 -3.26
C ARG A 6 18.03 1.24 -3.49
N TYR A 7 18.09 -0.08 -3.55
CA TYR A 7 16.93 -0.95 -3.71
C TYR A 7 16.86 -1.94 -2.55
N ASN A 8 15.66 -2.20 -2.02
CA ASN A 8 15.47 -3.26 -1.04
C ASN A 8 15.36 -4.64 -1.73
N HIS A 9 15.23 -5.71 -0.95
CA HIS A 9 15.10 -7.07 -1.50
C HIS A 9 13.83 -7.26 -2.36
N SER A 10 12.82 -6.42 -2.18
CA SER A 10 11.56 -6.42 -2.95
C SER A 10 11.66 -5.60 -4.24
N GLY A 11 12.81 -4.97 -4.52
CA GLY A 11 12.98 -4.10 -5.68
C GLY A 11 12.48 -2.67 -5.48
N THR A 12 12.09 -2.28 -4.27
CA THR A 12 11.62 -0.92 -3.97
C THR A 12 12.80 0.05 -3.86
N PRO A 13 12.84 1.13 -4.67
CA PRO A 13 13.87 2.15 -4.56
C PRO A 13 13.73 2.94 -3.26
N TYR A 14 14.85 3.31 -2.64
CA TYR A 14 14.86 4.14 -1.44
C TYR A 14 16.11 5.02 -1.31
N LEU A 15 15.94 6.14 -0.58
CA LEU A 15 17.04 6.97 -0.08
C LEU A 15 17.14 6.81 1.43
N LEU A 16 18.37 6.74 1.94
CA LEU A 16 18.64 6.63 3.38
C LEU A 16 19.52 7.79 3.83
N TYR A 17 18.96 8.70 4.62
CA TYR A 17 19.69 9.78 5.27
C TYR A 17 20.05 9.34 6.68
N THR A 18 21.35 9.15 6.94
CA THR A 18 21.90 8.94 8.26
C THR A 18 22.49 10.25 8.78
N ASP A 19 22.86 10.28 10.07
CA ASP A 19 23.56 11.41 10.67
C ASP A 19 22.75 12.70 10.84
N GLY A 20 21.46 12.58 11.15
CA GLY A 20 20.64 13.70 11.58
C GLY A 20 21.03 14.25 12.96
N ALA A 21 20.20 15.17 13.47
CA ALA A 21 20.35 15.72 14.82
C ALA A 21 20.18 14.64 15.90
N LEU A 22 20.70 14.90 17.10
CA LEU A 22 20.47 14.03 18.25
C LEU A 22 18.99 14.12 18.68
N CYS A 23 18.34 12.98 18.85
CA CYS A 23 16.92 12.87 19.23
C CYS A 23 16.71 12.67 20.75
N ASP A 24 17.64 11.98 21.40
CA ASP A 24 17.60 11.55 22.81
C ASP A 24 18.93 11.88 23.52
N GLY A 25 19.74 12.75 22.91
CA GLY A 25 21.07 13.15 23.39
C GLY A 25 22.20 12.17 23.04
N GLN A 26 21.93 11.00 22.47
CA GLN A 26 22.96 10.02 22.11
C GLN A 26 22.80 9.48 20.67
N THR A 27 21.57 9.20 20.28
CA THR A 27 21.18 8.65 18.99
C THR A 27 20.91 9.77 18.00
N LYS A 28 21.45 9.65 16.78
CA LYS A 28 21.14 10.57 15.69
C LYS A 28 19.89 10.11 14.95
N TRP A 29 19.06 11.06 14.54
CA TRP A 29 17.97 10.79 13.61
C TRP A 29 18.46 10.15 12.31
N SER A 30 17.67 9.20 11.82
CA SER A 30 17.77 8.71 10.45
C SER A 30 16.42 8.82 9.74
N THR A 31 16.47 9.02 8.43
CA THR A 31 15.27 9.10 7.59
C THR A 31 15.43 8.16 6.41
N LYS A 32 14.48 7.24 6.25
CA LYS A 32 14.38 6.37 5.08
C LYS A 32 13.17 6.80 4.26
N ILE A 33 13.40 7.11 2.99
CA ILE A 33 12.35 7.44 2.03
C ILE A 33 12.28 6.30 1.03
N GLU A 34 11.20 5.53 1.06
CA GLU A 34 10.93 4.45 0.10
C GLU A 34 9.99 4.96 -0.98
N PHE A 35 10.37 4.83 -2.24
CA PHE A 35 9.57 5.28 -3.38
C PHE A 35 8.62 4.14 -3.79
N VAL A 36 7.32 4.39 -3.67
CA VAL A 36 6.28 3.40 -3.90
C VAL A 36 5.58 3.71 -5.22
N CYS A 37 5.48 2.71 -6.09
CA CYS A 37 4.72 2.84 -7.33
C CYS A 37 3.27 3.20 -7.01
N ALA A 38 2.79 4.29 -7.61
CA ALA A 38 1.40 4.69 -7.61
C ALA A 38 1.08 5.31 -8.97
N ASN A 39 0.12 4.71 -9.68
CA ASN A 39 -0.37 5.18 -10.96
C ASN A 39 -1.89 5.48 -10.89
N ASN A 40 -2.42 6.02 -11.98
CA ASN A 40 -3.83 6.41 -12.08
C ASN A 40 -4.73 5.27 -12.60
N ALA A 41 -4.23 4.04 -12.75
CA ALA A 41 -5.05 2.92 -13.24
C ALA A 41 -5.85 2.30 -12.09
N THR A 42 -6.85 3.02 -11.58
CA THR A 42 -7.57 2.66 -10.35
C THR A 42 -9.08 2.79 -10.51
N LYS A 43 -9.84 2.14 -9.63
CA LYS A 43 -11.31 2.29 -9.57
C LYS A 43 -11.72 3.72 -9.18
N ASP A 44 -10.86 4.43 -8.46
CA ASP A 44 -11.11 5.80 -7.97
C ASP A 44 -10.93 6.86 -9.07
N ASN A 45 -10.47 6.45 -10.24
CA ASN A 45 -10.21 7.32 -11.39
C ASN A 45 -11.49 7.71 -12.17
N GLY A 46 -12.66 7.14 -11.81
CA GLY A 46 -13.97 7.60 -12.28
C GLY A 46 -14.38 9.01 -11.76
N THR A 47 -13.53 9.63 -10.95
CA THR A 47 -13.74 10.97 -10.35
C THR A 47 -12.63 11.98 -10.66
N ALA A 48 -11.73 11.69 -11.61
CA ALA A 48 -10.68 12.63 -12.02
C ALA A 48 -11.27 13.74 -12.91
N ASP A 49 -11.84 14.76 -12.27
CA ASP A 49 -12.01 16.08 -12.87
C ASP A 49 -10.62 16.63 -13.21
N ASN A 50 -10.50 17.17 -14.42
CA ASN A 50 -9.25 17.63 -15.00
C ASN A 50 -8.96 19.05 -14.48
N SER A 51 -8.81 19.21 -13.17
CA SER A 51 -8.60 20.51 -12.54
C SER A 51 -7.16 20.65 -12.04
N ASN A 52 -6.39 21.38 -12.85
CA ASN A 52 -5.17 22.05 -12.45
C ASN A 52 -5.46 22.88 -11.18
N GLY A 53 -5.00 22.37 -10.04
CA GLY A 53 -4.96 23.07 -8.75
C GLY A 53 -6.29 23.16 -8.01
N SER A 54 -6.38 22.53 -6.82
CA SER A 54 -7.12 23.05 -5.68
C SER A 54 -6.81 22.27 -4.40
N ASN A 55 -6.65 23.02 -3.30
CA ASN A 55 -6.73 22.54 -1.93
C ASN A 55 -8.12 21.93 -1.71
N GLY A 56 -8.20 20.63 -1.41
CA GLY A 56 -9.47 19.95 -1.17
C GLY A 56 -9.30 18.44 -1.05
N ASP A 57 -9.63 17.95 0.13
CA ASP A 57 -9.63 16.57 0.64
C ASP A 57 -10.40 15.57 -0.26
N GLY A 58 -9.70 14.89 -1.17
CA GLY A 58 -10.30 13.87 -2.05
C GLY A 58 -9.57 13.57 -3.37
N SER A 59 -8.50 14.29 -3.72
CA SER A 59 -7.66 14.00 -4.88
C SER A 59 -6.58 12.98 -4.53
N HIS A 60 -6.25 12.04 -5.42
CA HIS A 60 -5.18 11.03 -5.27
C HIS A 60 -3.83 11.72 -4.98
N VAL A 61 -3.53 11.99 -3.71
CA VAL A 61 -2.35 12.75 -3.31
C VAL A 61 -1.11 11.87 -3.39
N LEU A 62 -0.51 11.82 -4.58
CA LEU A 62 0.87 11.38 -4.76
C LEU A 62 1.80 12.23 -3.89
N GLY A 63 2.92 11.65 -3.46
CA GLY A 63 3.89 12.32 -2.62
C GLY A 63 4.19 11.59 -1.30
N PRO A 64 4.84 12.28 -0.35
CA PRO A 64 5.33 11.67 0.87
C PRO A 64 4.21 11.45 1.89
N LYS A 65 4.21 10.26 2.50
CA LYS A 65 3.38 9.88 3.65
C LYS A 65 4.29 9.32 4.74
N ILE A 66 4.10 9.78 5.98
CA ILE A 66 4.84 9.27 7.14
C ILE A 66 4.23 7.94 7.53
N ILE A 67 5.06 6.90 7.61
CA ILE A 67 4.63 5.53 7.94
C ILE A 67 5.01 5.19 9.36
N GLU A 68 6.19 5.63 9.77
CA GLU A 68 6.70 5.40 11.10
C GLU A 68 7.54 6.59 11.53
N ASN A 69 7.33 7.02 12.76
CA ASN A 69 8.13 8.06 13.41
C ASN A 69 8.31 7.68 14.88
N LYS A 70 9.32 6.85 15.16
CA LYS A 70 9.67 6.42 16.51
C LYS A 70 11.14 6.02 16.58
N ASN A 71 11.69 5.94 17.79
CA ASN A 71 13.04 5.44 18.02
C ASN A 71 14.12 6.13 17.17
N CYS A 72 13.97 7.44 16.94
CA CYS A 72 14.90 8.25 16.14
C CYS A 72 15.02 7.81 14.67
N GLN A 73 13.96 7.18 14.16
CA GLN A 73 13.83 6.75 12.78
C GLN A 73 12.54 7.32 12.20
N LEU A 74 12.66 7.95 11.04
CA LEU A 74 11.55 8.42 10.24
C LEU A 74 11.46 7.58 8.97
N LEU A 75 10.38 6.85 8.79
CA LEU A 75 10.06 6.13 7.57
C LEU A 75 9.00 6.89 6.79
N ILE A 76 9.32 7.22 5.55
CA ILE A 76 8.42 7.90 4.61
C ILE A 76 8.23 6.98 3.42
N HIS A 77 6.98 6.77 3.02
CA HIS A 77 6.68 6.25 1.69
C HIS A 77 6.34 7.42 0.77
N PHE A 78 7.05 7.54 -0.33
CA PHE A 78 6.81 8.54 -1.35
C PHE A 78 6.10 7.89 -2.54
N GLN A 79 4.80 8.15 -2.69
CA GLN A 79 4.02 7.64 -3.81
C GLN A 79 4.35 8.41 -5.09
N THR A 80 4.78 7.72 -6.14
CA THR A 80 5.12 8.33 -7.43
C THR A 80 4.99 7.34 -8.58
N PRO A 81 4.50 7.77 -9.76
CA PRO A 81 4.48 6.92 -10.96
C PRO A 81 5.90 6.62 -11.46
N LEU A 82 6.90 7.42 -11.10
CA LEU A 82 8.31 7.20 -11.49
C LEU A 82 8.93 5.96 -10.85
N ALA A 83 8.32 5.43 -9.79
CA ALA A 83 8.73 4.19 -9.15
C ALA A 83 8.04 2.96 -9.76
N CYS A 84 7.15 3.13 -10.74
CA CYS A 84 6.51 2.04 -11.44
C CYS A 84 7.42 1.55 -12.57
N GLN A 85 7.79 0.27 -12.53
CA GLN A 85 8.63 -0.32 -13.56
C GLN A 85 7.80 -0.68 -14.81
N GLU A 86 6.90 -1.66 -14.67
CA GLU A 86 5.90 -2.03 -15.68
C GLU A 86 4.51 -2.03 -15.05
N GLN A 87 3.51 -1.62 -15.81
CA GLN A 87 2.13 -1.62 -15.33
C GLN A 87 1.59 -3.04 -15.39
N ILE A 88 1.14 -3.56 -14.25
CA ILE A 88 0.51 -4.88 -14.17
C ILE A 88 -0.86 -4.80 -14.86
N GLU A 89 -1.07 -5.63 -15.88
CA GLU A 89 -2.41 -5.84 -16.44
C GLU A 89 -3.25 -6.62 -15.43
N CYS A 90 -4.28 -5.98 -14.90
CA CYS A 90 -5.16 -6.57 -13.89
C CYS A 90 -6.33 -7.34 -14.52
N LYS A 91 -6.04 -8.05 -15.60
CA LYS A 91 -7.02 -8.83 -16.37
C LYS A 91 -6.44 -10.20 -16.65
N VAL A 92 -7.25 -11.24 -16.48
CA VAL A 92 -6.85 -12.62 -16.74
C VAL A 92 -7.84 -13.27 -17.69
N LYS A 93 -7.31 -14.01 -18.65
CA LYS A 93 -8.08 -14.85 -19.57
C LYS A 93 -8.35 -16.19 -18.89
N VAL A 94 -9.62 -16.58 -18.83
CA VAL A 94 -10.07 -17.86 -18.26
C VAL A 94 -10.82 -18.63 -19.33
N PHE A 95 -10.71 -19.95 -19.29
CA PHE A 95 -11.46 -20.83 -20.19
C PHE A 95 -12.70 -21.32 -19.46
N VAL A 96 -13.87 -21.07 -20.06
CA VAL A 96 -15.15 -21.54 -19.53
C VAL A 96 -15.67 -22.61 -20.49
N GLU A 97 -15.85 -23.81 -19.97
CA GLU A 97 -16.54 -24.87 -20.71
C GLU A 97 -18.04 -24.64 -20.60
N HIS A 98 -18.67 -24.25 -21.71
CA HIS A 98 -20.12 -24.17 -21.76
C HIS A 98 -20.69 -25.57 -21.95
N THR A 99 -21.45 -26.06 -20.96
CA THR A 99 -22.02 -27.42 -20.95
C THR A 99 -23.06 -27.65 -22.03
N ASP A 100 -23.57 -26.58 -22.63
CA ASP A 100 -24.74 -26.61 -23.51
C ASP A 100 -24.38 -26.80 -24.99
N ASP A 101 -23.17 -26.41 -25.41
CA ASP A 101 -22.67 -26.54 -26.78
C ASP A 101 -21.29 -27.23 -26.89
N GLY A 102 -20.64 -27.52 -25.76
CA GLY A 102 -19.34 -28.19 -25.71
C GLY A 102 -18.19 -27.34 -26.27
N MET A 103 -18.42 -26.04 -26.48
CA MET A 103 -17.40 -25.09 -26.89
C MET A 103 -16.76 -24.47 -25.65
N ALA A 104 -15.44 -24.44 -25.62
CA ALA A 104 -14.70 -23.66 -24.63
C ALA A 104 -14.53 -22.24 -25.18
N GLU A 105 -15.11 -21.26 -24.50
CA GLU A 105 -14.91 -19.84 -24.81
C GLU A 105 -13.86 -19.23 -23.88
N GLU A 106 -13.10 -18.28 -24.42
CA GLU A 106 -12.13 -17.50 -23.65
C GLU A 106 -12.85 -16.28 -23.07
N GLU A 107 -13.10 -16.30 -21.76
CA GLU A 107 -13.62 -15.16 -21.03
C GLU A 107 -12.49 -14.33 -20.41
N VAL A 108 -12.73 -13.03 -20.19
CA VAL A 108 -11.79 -12.15 -19.51
C VAL A 108 -12.36 -11.73 -18.17
N VAL A 109 -11.66 -12.10 -17.09
CA VAL A 109 -11.95 -11.60 -15.74
C VAL A 109 -11.16 -10.32 -15.52
N ASP A 110 -11.88 -9.20 -15.39
CA ASP A 110 -11.31 -7.88 -15.17
C ASP A 110 -11.33 -7.52 -13.68
N LEU A 111 -10.15 -7.48 -13.05
CA LEU A 111 -9.98 -7.12 -11.64
C LEU A 111 -9.66 -5.62 -11.45
N THR A 112 -9.56 -4.85 -12.53
CA THR A 112 -9.33 -3.39 -12.49
C THR A 112 -10.27 -2.65 -11.53
N PRO A 113 -11.58 -2.99 -11.43
CA PRO A 113 -12.50 -2.34 -10.48
C PRO A 113 -12.14 -2.56 -9.00
N LEU A 114 -11.23 -3.48 -8.68
CA LEU A 114 -10.74 -3.73 -7.33
C LEU A 114 -9.42 -3.01 -7.02
N ILE A 115 -8.83 -2.28 -7.98
CA ILE A 115 -7.61 -1.54 -7.74
C ILE A 115 -7.94 -0.25 -6.98
N SER A 116 -7.45 -0.11 -5.75
CA SER A 116 -7.77 1.03 -4.88
C SER A 116 -6.59 1.98 -4.71
N ALA A 117 -6.82 3.27 -4.95
CA ALA A 117 -5.85 4.35 -4.84
C ALA A 117 -5.87 5.04 -3.49
N THR A 118 -7.02 5.04 -2.82
CA THR A 118 -7.26 5.80 -1.58
C THR A 118 -7.16 4.95 -0.33
N ASP A 119 -7.54 3.67 -0.42
CA ASP A 119 -7.66 2.79 0.74
C ASP A 119 -7.15 1.37 0.47
N ASN A 120 -6.72 0.67 1.52
CA ASN A 120 -6.45 -0.77 1.43
C ASN A 120 -7.68 -1.58 1.82
N TYR A 121 -7.73 -2.81 1.34
CA TYR A 121 -8.68 -3.79 1.82
C TYR A 121 -8.13 -4.48 3.07
N GLU A 122 -8.96 -4.63 4.08
CA GLU A 122 -8.70 -5.48 5.24
C GLU A 122 -9.34 -6.86 4.99
N ALA A 123 -8.53 -7.91 5.02
CA ALA A 123 -9.02 -9.27 4.91
C ALA A 123 -9.65 -9.73 6.23
N GLU A 124 -10.87 -10.25 6.15
CA GLU A 124 -11.51 -10.88 7.29
C GLU A 124 -10.91 -12.26 7.54
N ILE A 125 -10.47 -12.50 8.78
CA ILE A 125 -9.96 -13.81 9.20
C ILE A 125 -11.06 -14.54 9.94
N ASN A 126 -11.37 -15.75 9.49
CA ASN A 126 -12.27 -16.63 10.23
C ASN A 126 -11.56 -17.18 11.48
N ASN A 127 -11.88 -16.58 12.64
CA ASN A 127 -11.35 -16.95 13.94
C ASN A 127 -11.73 -18.39 14.39
N ALA A 128 -12.63 -19.08 13.69
CA ALA A 128 -12.93 -20.49 13.95
C ALA A 128 -11.83 -21.44 13.44
N SER A 129 -11.02 -21.00 12.46
CA SER A 129 -10.00 -21.83 11.81
C SER A 129 -8.56 -21.54 12.29
N ILE A 130 -8.35 -20.43 13.02
CA ILE A 130 -7.03 -19.95 13.43
C ILE A 130 -7.09 -19.59 14.91
N THR A 131 -6.17 -20.14 15.71
CA THR A 131 -6.11 -19.87 17.15
C THR A 131 -5.38 -18.56 17.43
N GLU A 132 -5.65 -17.92 18.57
CA GLU A 132 -4.92 -16.72 19.02
C GLU A 132 -3.41 -16.95 19.18
N GLN A 133 -3.01 -18.21 19.38
CA GLN A 133 -1.61 -18.62 19.47
C GLN A 133 -0.92 -18.60 18.10
N GLN A 134 -1.69 -18.79 17.01
CA GLN A 134 -1.18 -18.72 15.64
C GLN A 134 -1.21 -17.29 15.11
N VAL A 135 -2.33 -16.58 15.31
CA VAL A 135 -2.50 -15.19 14.88
C VAL A 135 -3.14 -14.41 16.03
N PRO A 136 -2.39 -13.52 16.71
CA PRO A 136 -2.94 -12.65 17.73
C PRO A 136 -4.09 -11.82 17.17
N LYS A 137 -5.14 -11.57 17.97
CA LYS A 137 -6.31 -10.77 17.57
C LYS A 137 -5.99 -9.35 17.09
N SER A 138 -4.86 -8.79 17.52
CA SER A 138 -4.36 -7.48 17.06
C SER A 138 -3.72 -7.53 15.67
N THR A 139 -3.57 -8.72 15.08
CA THR A 139 -3.00 -8.88 13.74
C THR A 139 -4.07 -8.70 12.68
N LYS A 140 -3.81 -7.80 11.74
CA LYS A 140 -4.66 -7.50 10.60
C LYS A 140 -3.90 -7.74 9.31
N PHE A 141 -4.62 -8.15 8.28
CA PHE A 141 -4.05 -8.37 6.95
C PHE A 141 -4.65 -7.36 6.00
N PHE A 142 -3.78 -6.56 5.39
CA PHE A 142 -4.16 -5.55 4.42
C PHE A 142 -3.65 -5.95 3.05
N LEU A 143 -4.45 -5.72 2.02
CA LEU A 143 -4.07 -5.96 0.64
C LEU A 143 -4.57 -4.86 -0.28
N ASN A 144 -3.93 -4.78 -1.44
CA ASN A 144 -4.40 -4.05 -2.60
C ASN A 144 -4.23 -4.93 -3.85
N ILE A 145 -5.04 -4.66 -4.87
CA ILE A 145 -5.10 -5.49 -6.07
C ILE A 145 -4.27 -4.84 -7.18
N CYS A 146 -3.35 -5.60 -7.78
CA CYS A 146 -2.50 -5.17 -8.91
C CYS A 146 -1.69 -3.88 -8.69
N ARG A 147 -1.52 -3.45 -7.45
CA ARG A 147 -0.67 -2.31 -7.06
C ARG A 147 -0.18 -2.47 -5.61
N PRO A 148 0.84 -1.71 -5.19
CA PRO A 148 1.22 -1.62 -3.78
C PRO A 148 0.09 -1.09 -2.89
N LEU A 149 0.18 -1.39 -1.60
CA LEU A 149 -0.67 -0.82 -0.56
C LEU A 149 -0.60 0.72 -0.57
N VAL A 150 -1.74 1.34 -0.31
CA VAL A 150 -1.82 2.75 0.06
C VAL A 150 -1.08 2.95 1.39
N PRO A 151 -0.06 3.81 1.45
CA PRO A 151 0.71 3.99 2.67
C PRO A 151 -0.13 4.62 3.78
N LYS A 152 -0.18 3.98 4.94
CA LYS A 152 -0.80 4.51 6.17
C LYS A 152 0.13 4.33 7.36
N PHE A 153 -0.08 5.15 8.39
CA PHE A 153 0.79 5.16 9.55
C PHE A 153 0.62 3.87 10.35
N GLY A 154 1.73 3.28 10.83
CA GLY A 154 1.67 2.07 11.64
C GLY A 154 1.46 0.75 10.90
N LEU A 155 1.23 0.75 9.57
CA LEU A 155 1.22 -0.50 8.77
C LEU A 155 2.56 -1.24 8.83
N GLY A 156 3.68 -0.49 8.87
CA GLY A 156 5.03 -1.03 9.08
C GLY A 156 5.58 -1.95 7.98
N CYS A 157 4.83 -2.17 6.90
CA CYS A 157 5.28 -3.02 5.79
C CYS A 157 6.18 -2.26 4.82
N PRO A 158 7.18 -2.92 4.21
CA PRO A 158 8.04 -2.30 3.20
C PRO A 158 7.22 -1.70 2.07
N GLY A 159 7.62 -0.52 1.60
CA GLY A 159 7.09 0.10 0.40
C GLY A 159 7.13 -0.87 -0.78
N GLY A 160 6.12 -0.82 -1.64
CA GLY A 160 5.96 -1.75 -2.75
C GLY A 160 5.22 -3.05 -2.42
N SER A 161 5.00 -3.37 -1.13
CA SER A 161 4.21 -4.54 -0.74
C SER A 161 2.74 -4.38 -1.19
N ALA A 162 2.20 -5.40 -1.85
CA ALA A 162 0.78 -5.46 -2.21
C ALA A 162 -0.09 -6.09 -1.11
N ALA A 163 0.53 -6.82 -0.18
CA ALA A 163 -0.10 -7.40 1.00
C ALA A 163 0.77 -7.17 2.24
N CYS A 164 0.15 -6.99 3.39
CA CYS A 164 0.81 -6.65 4.65
C CYS A 164 0.11 -7.32 5.82
N MET A 165 0.90 -7.93 6.71
CA MET A 165 0.45 -8.37 8.03
C MET A 165 0.90 -7.32 9.04
N ALA A 166 -0.05 -6.56 9.58
CA ALA A 166 0.23 -5.48 10.52
C ALA A 166 -0.30 -5.83 11.91
N LYS A 167 0.44 -5.42 12.94
CA LYS A 167 -0.03 -5.43 14.33
C LYS A 167 -0.66 -4.08 14.61
N VAL A 168 -1.98 -4.06 14.75
CA VAL A 168 -2.73 -2.85 15.08
C VAL A 168 -2.85 -2.80 16.59
N ASP A 169 -2.02 -1.97 17.23
CA ASP A 169 -2.15 -1.66 18.65
C ASP A 169 -3.28 -0.64 18.83
N SER A 170 -4.26 -0.95 19.69
CA SER A 170 -5.42 -0.10 20.00
C SER A 170 -5.06 1.24 20.68
N THR A 171 -3.77 1.47 20.94
CA THR A 171 -3.23 2.66 21.63
C THR A 171 -2.34 3.52 20.74
N SER A 172 -2.07 3.14 19.48
CA SER A 172 -1.38 4.06 18.56
C SER A 172 -2.35 5.17 18.15
N PRO A 173 -2.09 6.43 18.52
CA PRO A 173 -2.87 7.54 18.03
C PRO A 173 -2.48 7.78 16.56
N THR A 174 -3.39 7.57 15.62
CA THR A 174 -3.27 8.18 14.29
C THR A 174 -3.98 9.53 14.28
N PRO A 175 -3.37 10.56 13.66
CA PRO A 175 -4.07 11.76 13.26
C PRO A 175 -5.06 11.38 12.16
N GLU A 176 -6.35 11.54 12.47
CA GLU A 176 -7.53 11.22 11.64
C GLU A 176 -7.85 9.72 11.47
N GLU A 177 -9.15 9.42 11.61
CA GLU A 177 -9.73 8.08 11.58
C GLU A 177 -9.40 7.37 10.25
N GLU A 178 -8.44 6.45 10.28
CA GLU A 178 -8.02 5.71 9.09
C GLU A 178 -9.16 4.82 8.57
N LYS A 179 -9.68 5.13 7.38
CA LYS A 179 -10.70 4.32 6.71
C LYS A 179 -10.07 3.10 6.04
N TRP A 180 -10.71 1.94 6.19
CA TRP A 180 -10.37 0.68 5.52
C TRP A 180 -11.61 0.07 4.88
N HIS A 181 -11.45 -0.58 3.72
CA HIS A 181 -12.52 -1.37 3.13
C HIS A 181 -12.48 -2.79 3.68
N LYS A 182 -13.62 -3.31 4.16
CA LYS A 182 -13.74 -4.72 4.50
C LYS A 182 -13.91 -5.55 3.24
N LEU A 183 -13.15 -6.64 3.16
CA LEU A 183 -13.26 -7.61 2.09
C LEU A 183 -14.12 -8.77 2.59
N LEU A 184 -15.42 -8.73 2.22
CA LEU A 184 -16.51 -9.69 2.50
C LEU A 184 -16.53 -10.34 3.90
#